data_AF-A0A2R9UCP8-F1
#
_entry.id   AF-A0A2R9UCP8-F1
#
_cell.length_a   1.000
_cell.length_b   1.000
_cell.length_c   1.000
_cell.angle_alpha   90.00
_cell.angle_beta   90.00
_cell.angle_gamma   90.00
#
_symmetry.space_group_name_H-M   'P 1'
#
loop_
_entity.id
_entity.type
_entity.pdbx_description
1 polymer ?
#
loop_
_entity_poly.entity_id
_entity_poly.type
_entity_poly.pdbx_seq_one_letter_code
_entity_poly.pdbx_strand_id
1 'polypeptide(L)'
;MRAADRLADDFPHGTIDGYRAGCRTSTCPALLPCRDVYRRYQGDYGFRRLVDQGVTLEEILRRDAAEREGIEKRDRAANRTGRALSPKDAAPAAPALTPAASAPPKPTPAAPPPIEDWQRDAIAWREKRTTLYATLRRAEQAVTAALEARDRAEVAFDAHIAAGEPTAPVAAAAGNGRRRRRDEIEAGVHRLHADGKDDGQIGAALKITRAYAGMVRRDLGLTSHIRPGSRRPKGAS
;
A
#
# COMPACT_ATOMS: atom_id res chain seq x y z
N MET A 1 -11.17 -15.52 -27.39
CA MET A 1 -12.31 -16.15 -26.68
C MET A 1 -13.43 -15.13 -26.59
N ARG A 2 -14.64 -15.47 -27.04
CA ARG A 2 -15.75 -14.51 -27.18
C ARG A 2 -16.56 -14.46 -25.89
N ALA A 3 -17.26 -13.34 -25.65
CA ALA A 3 -18.06 -13.13 -24.43
C ALA A 3 -19.19 -14.16 -24.23
N ALA A 4 -19.63 -14.83 -25.30
CA ALA A 4 -20.63 -15.88 -25.25
C ALA A 4 -20.13 -17.22 -24.67
N ASP A 5 -18.80 -17.45 -24.62
CA ASP A 5 -18.21 -18.62 -23.95
C ASP A 5 -18.22 -18.49 -22.41
N ARG A 6 -18.70 -17.36 -21.86
CA ARG A 6 -18.86 -17.14 -20.40
C ARG A 6 -20.13 -17.75 -19.81
N LEU A 7 -21.04 -18.28 -20.64
CA LEU A 7 -22.34 -18.82 -20.21
C LEU A 7 -22.34 -20.32 -19.92
N ALA A 8 -21.22 -21.03 -20.12
CA ALA A 8 -21.01 -22.34 -19.51
C ALA A 8 -20.64 -22.13 -18.04
N ASP A 9 -21.67 -21.86 -17.23
CA ASP A 9 -21.59 -21.44 -15.83
C ASP A 9 -21.37 -22.66 -14.90
N ASP A 10 -20.52 -23.60 -15.30
CA ASP A 10 -20.34 -24.91 -14.63
C ASP A 10 -19.41 -24.87 -13.40
N PHE A 11 -18.93 -23.68 -13.00
CA PHE A 11 -18.01 -23.52 -11.88
C PHE A 11 -18.68 -22.79 -10.70
N PRO A 12 -18.28 -23.08 -9.44
CA PRO A 12 -18.98 -22.57 -8.26
C PRO A 12 -18.77 -21.07 -8.08
N HIS A 13 -19.82 -20.27 -8.27
CA HIS A 13 -19.79 -18.83 -8.01
C HIS A 13 -19.80 -18.50 -6.52
N GLY A 14 -19.28 -17.33 -6.17
CA GLY A 14 -19.17 -16.91 -4.76
C GLY A 14 -18.10 -17.66 -3.97
N THR A 15 -17.22 -18.38 -4.65
CA THR A 15 -16.13 -19.13 -4.03
C THR A 15 -14.76 -18.74 -4.60
N ILE A 16 -13.71 -19.15 -3.88
CA ILE A 16 -12.32 -19.04 -4.32
C ILE A 16 -12.08 -19.90 -5.56
N ASP A 17 -12.71 -21.08 -5.61
CA ASP A 17 -12.52 -22.02 -6.70
C ASP A 17 -13.17 -21.52 -7.99
N GLY A 18 -14.32 -20.84 -7.90
CA GLY A 18 -14.90 -20.12 -9.05
C GLY A 18 -13.98 -19.01 -9.58
N TYR A 19 -13.28 -18.29 -8.69
CA TYR A 19 -12.30 -17.29 -9.12
C TYR A 19 -11.10 -17.93 -9.84
N ARG A 20 -10.60 -19.07 -9.31
CA ARG A 20 -9.51 -19.83 -9.92
C ARG A 20 -9.91 -20.44 -11.26
N ALA A 21 -11.15 -20.89 -11.39
CA ALA A 21 -11.74 -21.43 -12.61
C ALA A 21 -11.94 -20.36 -13.70
N GLY A 22 -11.99 -19.08 -13.35
CA GLY A 22 -11.97 -17.97 -14.32
C GLY A 22 -12.99 -16.86 -14.08
N CYS A 23 -13.83 -16.95 -13.05
CA CYS A 23 -14.81 -15.92 -12.73
C CYS A 23 -14.15 -14.68 -12.11
N ARG A 24 -13.87 -13.67 -12.94
CA ARG A 24 -13.23 -12.41 -12.53
C ARG A 24 -14.06 -11.17 -12.82
N THR A 25 -15.25 -11.36 -13.38
CA THR A 25 -16.15 -10.28 -13.78
C THR A 25 -16.90 -9.72 -12.57
N SER A 26 -17.33 -8.46 -12.68
CA SER A 26 -18.25 -7.84 -11.72
C SER A 26 -19.68 -8.41 -11.84
N THR A 27 -20.05 -8.93 -13.01
CA THR A 27 -21.33 -9.60 -13.26
C THR A 27 -21.24 -11.09 -12.88
N CYS A 28 -21.05 -11.36 -11.60
CA CYS A 28 -21.09 -12.70 -11.03
C CYS A 28 -22.47 -12.90 -10.36
N PRO A 29 -23.16 -14.04 -10.57
CA PRO A 29 -24.50 -14.28 -10.01
C PRO A 29 -24.53 -14.53 -8.49
N ALA A 30 -23.37 -14.72 -7.85
CA ALA A 30 -23.32 -14.97 -6.41
C ALA A 30 -23.55 -13.72 -5.57
N LEU A 31 -23.96 -13.94 -4.30
CA LEU A 31 -24.18 -12.91 -3.29
C LEU A 31 -22.95 -11.99 -3.10
N LEU A 32 -21.75 -12.56 -3.17
CA LEU A 32 -20.51 -11.81 -3.28
C LEU A 32 -19.75 -12.31 -4.52
N PRO A 33 -19.32 -11.43 -5.44
CA PRO A 33 -18.60 -11.85 -6.64
C PRO A 33 -17.34 -12.66 -6.32
N CYS A 34 -17.01 -13.66 -7.15
CA CYS A 34 -15.78 -14.46 -7.01
C CYS A 34 -14.51 -13.61 -6.87
N ARG A 35 -14.44 -12.49 -7.60
CA ARG A 35 -13.35 -11.51 -7.48
C ARG A 35 -13.24 -10.91 -6.08
N ASP A 36 -14.37 -10.56 -5.47
CA ASP A 36 -14.41 -9.96 -4.14
C ASP A 36 -14.14 -10.99 -3.05
N VAL A 37 -14.67 -12.21 -3.20
CA VAL A 37 -14.33 -13.34 -2.34
C VAL A 37 -12.82 -13.59 -2.35
N TYR A 38 -12.19 -13.64 -3.53
CA TYR A 38 -10.74 -13.83 -3.65
C TYR A 38 -9.96 -12.68 -3.01
N ARG A 39 -10.37 -11.42 -3.24
CA ARG A 39 -9.73 -10.25 -2.65
C ARG A 39 -9.81 -10.27 -1.12
N ARG A 40 -10.98 -10.58 -0.55
CA ARG A 40 -11.15 -10.74 0.90
C ARG A 40 -10.33 -11.90 1.43
N TYR A 41 -10.32 -13.05 0.74
CA TYR A 41 -9.53 -14.21 1.14
C TYR A 41 -8.02 -13.92 1.21
N GLN A 42 -7.49 -13.07 0.32
CA GLN A 42 -6.07 -12.67 0.34
C GLN A 42 -5.76 -11.61 1.40
N GLY A 43 -6.70 -10.71 1.72
CA GLY A 43 -6.45 -9.54 2.58
C GLY A 43 -6.99 -9.64 4.01
N ASP A 44 -8.00 -10.47 4.25
CA ASP A 44 -8.70 -10.61 5.52
C ASP A 44 -8.45 -12.01 6.09
N TYR A 45 -7.53 -12.09 7.05
CA TYR A 45 -7.17 -13.34 7.71
C TYR A 45 -8.37 -14.01 8.42
N GLY A 46 -9.28 -13.20 9.00
CA GLY A 46 -10.46 -13.70 9.69
C GLY A 46 -11.43 -14.37 8.72
N PHE A 47 -11.70 -13.69 7.61
CA PHE A 47 -12.50 -14.24 6.50
C PHE A 47 -11.88 -15.51 5.93
N ARG A 48 -10.57 -15.50 5.64
CA ARG A 48 -9.84 -16.69 5.16
C ARG A 48 -10.03 -17.88 6.09
N ARG A 49 -9.81 -17.68 7.40
CA ARG A 49 -9.94 -18.74 8.40
C ARG A 49 -11.34 -19.34 8.43
N LEU A 50 -12.40 -18.52 8.32
CA LEU A 50 -13.78 -19.00 8.33
C LEU A 50 -14.11 -19.79 7.05
N VAL A 51 -13.65 -19.31 5.89
CA VAL A 51 -13.81 -20.03 4.62
C VAL A 51 -13.05 -21.37 4.65
N ASP A 52 -11.82 -21.39 5.16
CA ASP A 52 -11.01 -22.63 5.30
C ASP A 52 -11.65 -23.64 6.28
N GLN A 53 -12.45 -23.16 7.23
CA GLN A 53 -13.24 -23.99 8.15
C GLN A 53 -14.56 -24.50 7.55
N GLY A 54 -14.88 -24.13 6.30
CA GLY A 54 -16.11 -24.52 5.63
C GLY A 54 -17.35 -23.74 6.08
N VAL A 55 -17.17 -22.59 6.75
CA VAL A 55 -18.29 -21.70 7.08
C VAL A 55 -18.84 -21.09 5.78
N THR A 56 -20.16 -21.11 5.61
CA THR A 56 -20.79 -20.60 4.39
C THR A 56 -20.64 -19.08 4.26
N LEU A 57 -20.64 -18.58 3.02
CA LEU A 57 -20.47 -17.17 2.74
C LEU A 57 -21.58 -16.31 3.37
N GLU A 58 -22.81 -16.81 3.36
CA GLU A 58 -23.98 -16.19 3.97
C GLU A 58 -23.83 -16.04 5.48
N GLU A 59 -23.28 -17.05 6.15
CA GLU A 59 -23.01 -17.02 7.59
C GLU A 59 -21.95 -15.99 7.94
N ILE A 60 -20.85 -15.97 7.18
CA ILE A 60 -19.77 -15.01 7.39
C ILE A 60 -20.30 -13.57 7.21
N LEU A 61 -21.04 -13.31 6.14
CA LEU A 61 -21.60 -11.99 5.87
C LEU A 61 -22.61 -11.55 6.94
N ARG A 62 -23.42 -12.48 7.47
CA ARG A 62 -24.35 -12.18 8.55
C ARG A 62 -23.61 -11.83 9.85
N ARG A 63 -22.53 -12.56 10.16
CA ARG A 63 -21.67 -12.26 11.31
C ARG A 63 -21.01 -10.88 11.16
N ASP A 64 -20.47 -10.58 9.99
CA ASP A 64 -19.85 -9.27 9.69
C ASP A 64 -20.88 -8.13 9.82
N ALA A 65 -22.12 -8.36 9.40
CA ALA A 65 -23.21 -7.39 9.54
C ALA A 65 -23.55 -7.15 11.02
N ALA A 66 -23.70 -8.22 11.81
CA ALA A 66 -23.99 -8.13 13.24
C ALA A 66 -22.84 -7.45 14.03
N GLU A 67 -21.59 -7.72 13.66
CA GLU A 67 -20.43 -7.08 14.27
C GLU A 67 -20.41 -5.57 13.98
N ARG A 68 -20.65 -5.18 12.71
CA ARG A 68 -20.77 -3.77 12.32
C ARG A 68 -21.90 -3.05 13.06
N GLU A 69 -23.08 -3.66 13.14
CA GLU A 69 -24.19 -3.09 13.90
C GLU A 69 -23.84 -2.92 15.38
N GLY A 70 -23.13 -3.90 15.96
CA GLY A 70 -22.65 -3.83 17.35
C GLY A 70 -21.65 -2.70 17.57
N ILE A 71 -20.72 -2.48 16.63
CA ILE A 71 -19.77 -1.36 16.65
C ILE A 71 -20.53 -0.04 16.58
N GLU A 72 -21.42 0.12 15.58
CA GLU A 72 -22.23 1.34 15.42
C GLU A 72 -23.07 1.66 16.65
N LYS A 73 -23.65 0.63 17.29
CA LYS A 73 -24.44 0.80 18.51
C LYS A 73 -23.56 1.28 19.68
N ARG A 74 -22.35 0.74 19.82
CA ARG A 74 -21.37 1.19 20.83
C ARG A 74 -20.92 2.62 20.56
N ASP A 75 -20.59 2.95 19.33
CA ASP A 75 -20.16 4.29 18.95
C ASP A 75 -21.28 5.32 19.16
N ARG A 76 -22.52 4.97 18.79
CA ARG A 76 -23.71 5.79 19.06
C ARG A 76 -23.99 5.94 20.56
N ALA A 77 -23.69 4.94 21.37
CA ALA A 77 -23.81 5.03 22.82
C ALA A 77 -22.72 5.92 23.43
N ALA A 78 -21.46 5.75 23.00
CA ALA A 78 -20.32 6.57 23.42
C ALA A 78 -20.49 8.05 23.03
N ASN A 79 -21.02 8.33 21.84
CA ASN A 79 -21.34 9.69 21.41
C ASN A 79 -22.47 10.31 22.23
N ARG A 80 -23.46 9.51 22.67
CA ARG A 80 -24.53 9.99 23.55
C ARG A 80 -24.03 10.32 24.96
N THR A 81 -23.17 9.48 25.54
CA THR A 81 -22.59 9.74 26.86
C THR A 81 -21.58 10.89 26.82
N GLY A 82 -20.75 10.99 25.78
CA GLY A 82 -19.84 12.12 25.58
C GLY A 82 -20.55 13.47 25.38
N ARG A 83 -21.73 13.46 24.71
CA ARG A 83 -22.58 14.65 24.58
C ARG A 83 -23.29 15.02 25.90
N ALA A 84 -23.73 14.04 26.67
CA ALA A 84 -24.33 14.27 28.00
C ALA A 84 -23.32 14.80 29.04
N LEU A 85 -22.03 14.48 28.87
CA LEU A 85 -20.94 14.93 29.73
C LEU A 85 -20.26 16.23 29.23
N SER A 86 -20.71 16.84 28.14
CA SER A 86 -20.21 18.14 27.69
C SER A 86 -20.88 19.27 28.50
N PRO A 87 -20.18 19.93 29.45
CA PRO A 87 -20.73 21.01 30.23
C PRO A 87 -20.54 22.31 29.44
N LYS A 88 -21.44 22.59 28.49
CA LYS A 88 -21.41 23.86 27.74
C LYS A 88 -22.43 24.90 28.21
N ASP A 89 -23.35 24.56 29.12
CA ASP A 89 -24.38 25.50 29.61
C ASP A 89 -24.58 25.48 31.15
N ALA A 90 -23.55 25.14 31.93
CA ALA A 90 -23.59 25.30 33.39
C ALA A 90 -22.34 26.02 33.88
N ALA A 91 -22.40 27.36 33.86
CA ALA A 91 -21.51 28.15 34.70
C ALA A 91 -22.07 28.11 36.13
N PRO A 92 -21.38 27.52 37.12
CA PRO A 92 -21.74 27.77 38.50
C PRO A 92 -21.21 29.16 38.88
N ALA A 93 -22.12 30.03 39.30
CA ALA A 93 -21.76 31.26 39.99
C ALA A 93 -20.93 30.92 41.23
N ALA A 94 -19.75 31.52 41.36
CA ALA A 94 -18.89 31.34 42.52
C ALA A 94 -19.59 31.89 43.77
N PRO A 95 -19.62 31.15 44.90
CA PRO A 95 -20.06 31.72 46.16
C PRO A 95 -18.98 32.68 46.68
N ALA A 96 -19.43 33.85 47.13
CA ALA A 96 -18.58 34.86 47.77
C ALA A 96 -17.92 34.29 49.03
N LEU A 97 -16.59 34.35 49.10
CA LEU A 97 -15.82 33.96 50.27
C LEU A 97 -15.88 35.08 51.32
N THR A 98 -16.47 34.80 52.47
CA THR A 98 -16.23 35.53 53.72
C THR A 98 -14.84 35.15 54.28
N PRO A 99 -14.09 36.07 54.92
CA PRO A 99 -12.77 35.76 55.45
C PRO A 99 -12.87 34.87 56.70
N ALA A 100 -12.35 33.64 56.60
CA ALA A 100 -12.26 32.69 57.69
C ALA A 100 -11.04 32.98 58.58
N ALA A 101 -11.24 32.85 59.89
CA ALA A 101 -10.23 32.94 60.93
C ALA A 101 -9.05 31.97 60.69
N SER A 102 -7.86 32.40 61.09
CA SER A 102 -6.58 31.73 60.89
C SER A 102 -6.60 30.25 61.29
N ALA A 103 -6.42 29.37 60.31
CA ALA A 103 -6.11 27.97 60.54
C ALA A 103 -4.69 27.82 61.11
N PRO A 104 -4.43 26.83 61.99
CA PRO A 104 -3.08 26.56 62.48
C PRO A 104 -2.14 26.16 61.33
N PRO A 105 -0.84 26.47 61.43
CA PRO A 105 0.12 26.15 60.37
C PRO A 105 0.15 24.64 60.13
N LYS A 106 -0.08 24.26 58.87
CA LYS A 106 0.03 22.88 58.39
C LYS A 106 1.46 22.38 58.70
N PRO A 107 1.64 21.19 59.31
CA PRO A 107 2.98 20.69 59.59
C PRO A 107 3.75 20.59 58.28
N THR A 108 4.96 21.15 58.27
CA THR A 108 5.88 21.08 57.13
C THR A 108 6.06 19.61 56.77
N PRO A 109 5.80 19.19 55.52
CA PRO A 109 6.05 17.81 55.12
C PRO A 109 7.53 17.51 55.37
N ALA A 110 7.81 16.41 56.07
CA ALA A 110 9.17 15.90 56.19
C ALA A 110 9.74 15.70 54.78
N ALA A 111 11.04 16.00 54.62
CA ALA A 111 11.72 15.83 53.34
C ALA A 111 11.46 14.41 52.80
N PRO A 112 11.11 14.27 51.51
CA PRO A 112 10.86 12.95 50.94
C PRO A 112 12.13 12.09 51.11
N PRO A 113 11.96 10.77 51.37
CA PRO A 113 13.11 9.88 51.45
C PRO A 113 13.91 9.94 50.14
N PRO A 114 15.24 9.76 50.21
CA PRO A 114 16.07 9.73 49.01
C PRO A 114 15.54 8.65 48.05
N ILE A 115 15.37 9.03 46.79
CA ILE A 115 14.85 8.14 45.74
C ILE A 115 15.89 7.06 45.48
N GLU A 116 15.49 5.80 45.68
CA GLU A 116 16.33 4.63 45.42
C GLU A 116 16.52 4.43 43.91
N ASP A 117 17.63 3.79 43.51
CA ASP A 117 18.01 3.68 42.09
C ASP A 117 16.93 2.97 41.24
N TRP A 118 16.27 1.94 41.78
CA TRP A 118 15.16 1.27 41.07
C TRP A 118 13.95 2.18 40.85
N GLN A 119 13.70 3.14 41.75
CA GLN A 119 12.61 4.11 41.61
C GLN A 119 12.94 5.11 40.50
N ARG A 120 14.22 5.50 40.39
CA ARG A 120 14.72 6.36 39.30
C ARG A 120 14.62 5.66 37.94
N ASP A 121 15.00 4.39 37.88
CA ASP A 121 14.88 3.57 36.67
C ASP A 121 13.41 3.37 36.27
N ALA A 122 12.51 3.15 37.24
CA ALA A 122 11.09 3.04 36.99
C ALA A 122 10.46 4.34 36.44
N ILE A 123 10.92 5.51 36.90
CA ILE A 123 10.50 6.81 36.37
C ILE A 123 11.02 6.98 34.94
N ALA A 124 12.31 6.72 34.70
CA ALA A 124 12.91 6.81 33.37
C ALA A 124 12.22 5.88 32.36
N TRP A 125 11.84 4.67 32.79
CA TRP A 125 11.09 3.73 31.96
C TRP A 125 9.68 4.25 31.62
N ARG A 126 8.96 4.88 32.57
CA ARG A 126 7.65 5.49 32.31
C ARG A 126 7.75 6.66 31.33
N GLU A 127 8.77 7.50 31.44
CA GLU A 127 9.00 8.63 30.53
C GLU A 127 9.30 8.14 29.11
N LYS A 128 10.18 7.15 28.98
CA LYS A 128 10.51 6.51 27.70
C LYS A 128 9.26 5.90 27.06
N ARG A 129 8.43 5.20 27.86
CA ARG A 129 7.17 4.61 27.38
C ARG A 129 6.17 5.67 26.91
N THR A 130 6.05 6.78 27.64
CA THR A 130 5.19 7.91 27.25
C THR A 130 5.62 8.50 25.91
N THR A 131 6.92 8.67 25.72
CA THR A 131 7.50 9.20 24.47
C THR A 131 7.25 8.25 23.30
N LEU A 132 7.39 6.95 23.53
CA LEU A 132 7.13 5.93 22.51
C LEU A 132 5.65 5.93 22.09
N TYR A 133 4.71 5.99 23.03
CA TYR A 133 3.28 6.09 22.71
C TYR A 133 2.92 7.39 21.99
N ALA A 134 3.52 8.52 22.36
CA ALA A 134 3.32 9.77 21.64
C ALA A 134 3.80 9.67 20.18
N THR A 135 4.90 8.95 19.94
CA THR A 135 5.46 8.74 18.61
C THR A 135 4.56 7.83 17.75
N LEU A 136 4.08 6.73 18.33
CA LEU A 136 3.11 5.83 17.67
C LEU A 136 1.83 6.57 17.28
N ARG A 137 1.28 7.38 18.19
CA ARG A 137 0.09 8.19 17.92
C ARG A 137 0.30 9.16 16.76
N ARG A 138 1.47 9.81 16.66
CA ARG A 138 1.79 10.67 15.50
C ARG A 138 1.87 9.88 14.21
N ALA A 139 2.42 8.67 14.24
CA ALA A 139 2.48 7.79 13.07
C ALA A 139 1.07 7.38 12.61
N GLU A 140 0.18 7.02 13.53
CA GLU A 140 -1.23 6.71 13.24
C GLU A 140 -1.96 7.90 12.62
N GLN A 141 -1.74 9.10 13.14
CA GLN A 141 -2.29 10.34 12.58
C GLN A 141 -1.76 10.62 11.17
N ALA A 142 -0.46 10.38 10.92
CA ALA A 142 0.14 10.56 9.61
C ALA A 142 -0.42 9.56 8.59
N VAL A 143 -0.65 8.31 8.97
CA VAL A 143 -1.30 7.30 8.11
C VAL A 143 -2.72 7.74 7.77
N THR A 144 -3.48 8.22 8.76
CA THR A 144 -4.85 8.71 8.54
C THR A 144 -4.87 9.87 7.55
N ALA A 145 -4.00 10.88 7.75
CA ALA A 145 -3.88 12.02 6.85
C ALA A 145 -3.47 11.61 5.42
N ALA A 146 -2.62 10.58 5.28
CA ALA A 146 -2.23 10.05 3.97
C ALA A 146 -3.39 9.38 3.24
N LEU A 147 -4.25 8.64 3.96
CA LEU A 147 -5.46 8.05 3.39
C LEU A 147 -6.45 9.13 2.94
N GLU A 148 -6.69 10.16 3.76
CA GLU A 148 -7.54 11.29 3.38
C GLU A 148 -6.99 12.06 2.17
N ALA A 149 -5.65 12.20 2.07
CA ALA A 149 -5.01 12.81 0.90
C ALA A 149 -5.21 11.97 -0.36
N ARG A 150 -5.12 10.63 -0.25
CA ARG A 150 -5.42 9.72 -1.36
C ARG A 150 -6.87 9.85 -1.80
N ASP A 151 -7.82 9.80 -0.87
CA ASP A 151 -9.24 9.87 -1.20
C ASP A 151 -9.60 11.23 -1.85
N ARG A 152 -8.98 12.34 -1.39
CA ARG A 152 -9.09 13.64 -2.07
C ARG A 152 -8.52 13.63 -3.50
N ALA A 153 -7.41 12.92 -3.72
CA ALA A 153 -6.84 12.79 -5.05
C ALA A 153 -7.73 11.95 -5.98
N GLU A 154 -8.39 10.91 -5.46
CA GLU A 154 -9.37 10.12 -6.20
C GLU A 154 -10.58 10.97 -6.61
N VAL A 155 -11.14 11.77 -5.69
CA VAL A 155 -12.23 12.70 -6.01
C VAL A 155 -11.80 13.75 -7.06
N ALA A 156 -10.58 14.29 -6.93
CA ALA A 156 -10.05 15.24 -7.90
C ALA A 156 -9.85 14.60 -9.28
N PHE A 157 -9.42 13.34 -9.32
CA PHE A 157 -9.30 12.57 -10.55
C PHE A 157 -10.66 12.34 -11.21
N ASP A 158 -11.67 11.93 -10.44
CA ASP A 158 -13.02 11.73 -10.96
C ASP A 158 -13.63 13.05 -11.47
N ALA A 159 -13.42 14.15 -10.76
CA ALA A 159 -13.84 15.48 -11.20
C ALA A 159 -13.15 15.90 -12.51
N HIS A 160 -11.87 15.56 -12.68
CA HIS A 160 -11.12 15.81 -13.91
C HIS A 160 -11.66 15.00 -15.09
N ILE A 161 -11.99 13.72 -14.88
CA ILE A 161 -12.65 12.89 -15.88
C ILE A 161 -14.03 13.45 -16.25
N ALA A 162 -14.81 13.89 -15.26
CA ALA A 162 -16.14 14.47 -15.46
C ALA A 162 -16.11 15.83 -16.17
N ALA A 163 -15.06 16.63 -15.95
CA ALA A 163 -14.88 17.93 -16.62
C ALA A 163 -14.58 17.80 -18.12
N GLY A 164 -14.28 16.60 -18.62
CA GLY A 164 -14.07 16.36 -20.05
C GLY A 164 -12.87 17.10 -20.64
N GLU A 165 -11.96 17.62 -19.81
CA GLU A 165 -10.70 18.15 -20.31
C GLU A 165 -9.89 17.01 -20.93
N PRO A 166 -9.41 17.15 -22.17
CA PRO A 166 -8.65 16.09 -22.82
C PRO A 166 -7.34 15.88 -22.04
N THR A 167 -7.29 14.81 -21.25
CA THR A 167 -6.04 14.28 -20.73
C THR A 167 -5.17 13.89 -21.90
N ALA A 168 -4.08 14.61 -22.12
CA ALA A 168 -2.96 14.05 -22.87
C ALA A 168 -2.59 12.72 -22.19
N PRO A 169 -2.51 11.59 -22.91
CA PRO A 169 -2.53 10.27 -22.30
C PRO A 169 -1.26 10.00 -21.48
N VAL A 170 -1.40 9.92 -20.17
CA VAL A 170 -0.33 9.57 -19.21
C VAL A 170 0.16 8.12 -19.40
N ALA A 171 -0.61 7.26 -20.09
CA ALA A 171 -0.21 5.91 -20.48
C ALA A 171 0.85 5.86 -21.60
N ALA A 172 1.10 6.97 -22.32
CA ALA A 172 2.10 7.01 -23.37
C ALA A 172 3.54 7.19 -22.83
N ALA A 173 3.76 7.85 -21.69
CA ALA A 173 5.11 8.27 -21.28
C ALA A 173 6.03 7.10 -20.85
N ALA A 174 5.55 6.17 -20.02
CA ALA A 174 6.37 5.08 -19.50
C ALA A 174 6.62 3.95 -20.53
N GLY A 175 5.67 3.73 -21.44
CA GLY A 175 5.81 2.81 -22.58
C GLY A 175 6.66 3.38 -23.71
N ASN A 176 6.58 4.69 -23.95
CA ASN A 176 7.37 5.37 -24.98
C ASN A 176 8.85 5.46 -24.58
N GLY A 177 9.19 5.64 -23.31
CA GLY A 177 10.60 5.71 -22.90
C GLY A 177 11.38 4.43 -23.20
N ARG A 178 10.79 3.26 -22.90
CA ARG A 178 11.42 1.96 -23.19
C ARG A 178 11.47 1.63 -24.68
N ARG A 179 10.42 1.96 -25.43
CA ARG A 179 10.40 1.81 -26.90
C ARG A 179 11.41 2.74 -27.57
N ARG A 180 11.39 4.04 -27.26
CA ARG A 180 12.36 5.03 -27.79
C ARG A 180 13.80 4.63 -27.50
N ARG A 181 14.10 4.20 -26.27
CA ARG A 181 15.45 3.73 -25.93
C ARG A 181 15.86 2.50 -26.75
N ARG A 182 14.92 1.61 -27.06
CA ARG A 182 15.19 0.45 -27.92
C ARG A 182 15.43 0.88 -29.36
N ASP A 183 14.60 1.78 -29.90
CA ASP A 183 14.74 2.32 -31.25
C ASP A 183 16.09 3.06 -31.43
N GLU A 184 16.51 3.83 -30.42
CA GLU A 184 17.82 4.50 -30.38
C GLU A 184 18.99 3.52 -30.38
N ILE A 185 18.86 2.42 -29.63
CA ILE A 185 19.88 1.35 -29.59
C ILE A 185 19.93 0.62 -30.93
N GLU A 186 18.79 0.28 -31.53
CA GLU A 186 18.72 -0.37 -32.84
C GLU A 186 19.34 0.51 -33.94
N ALA A 187 18.99 1.80 -33.98
CA ALA A 187 19.60 2.76 -34.91
C ALA A 187 21.11 2.93 -34.68
N GLY A 188 21.55 2.93 -33.42
CA GLY A 188 22.96 2.99 -33.05
C GLY A 188 23.74 1.74 -33.47
N VAL A 189 23.17 0.55 -33.25
CA VAL A 189 23.77 -0.73 -33.66
C VAL A 189 23.90 -0.80 -35.17
N HIS A 190 22.86 -0.43 -35.92
CA HIS A 190 22.89 -0.43 -37.39
C HIS A 190 23.98 0.51 -37.93
N ARG A 191 24.08 1.73 -37.40
CA ARG A 191 25.10 2.71 -37.83
C ARG A 191 26.52 2.24 -37.55
N LEU A 192 26.80 1.81 -36.31
CA LEU A 192 28.14 1.40 -35.90
C LEU A 192 28.57 0.09 -36.57
N HIS A 193 27.62 -0.78 -36.92
CA HIS A 193 27.87 -1.96 -37.73
C HIS A 193 28.22 -1.59 -39.18
N ALA A 194 27.53 -0.61 -39.77
CA ALA A 194 27.88 -0.08 -41.09
C ALA A 194 29.29 0.55 -41.11
N ASP A 195 29.73 1.14 -39.99
CA ASP A 195 31.10 1.63 -39.79
C ASP A 195 32.14 0.50 -39.56
N GLY A 196 31.74 -0.77 -39.65
CA GLY A 196 32.62 -1.94 -39.52
C GLY A 196 32.98 -2.33 -38.08
N LYS A 197 32.29 -1.79 -37.07
CA LYS A 197 32.62 -2.08 -35.65
C LYS A 197 32.13 -3.47 -35.22
N ASP A 198 32.91 -4.13 -34.36
CA ASP A 198 32.51 -5.40 -33.76
C ASP A 198 31.54 -5.23 -32.57
N ASP A 199 30.87 -6.31 -32.15
CA ASP A 199 29.86 -6.29 -31.06
C ASP A 199 30.42 -5.72 -29.73
N GLY A 200 31.74 -5.82 -29.49
CA GLY A 200 32.39 -5.25 -28.32
C GLY A 200 32.56 -3.74 -28.42
N GLN A 201 32.99 -3.26 -29.58
CA GLN A 201 33.12 -1.82 -29.89
C GLN A 201 31.75 -1.13 -29.94
N ILE A 202 30.72 -1.80 -30.49
CA ILE A 202 29.34 -1.33 -30.51
C ILE A 202 28.81 -1.20 -29.07
N GLY A 203 29.00 -2.23 -28.25
CA GLY A 203 28.59 -2.21 -26.85
C GLY A 203 29.23 -1.06 -26.06
N ALA A 204 30.55 -0.87 -26.22
CA ALA A 204 31.27 0.22 -25.58
C ALA A 204 30.76 1.61 -26.01
N ALA A 205 30.52 1.81 -27.32
CA ALA A 205 30.05 3.08 -27.86
C ALA A 205 28.63 3.45 -27.42
N LEU A 206 27.73 2.46 -27.31
CA LEU A 206 26.33 2.66 -26.90
C LEU A 206 26.11 2.50 -25.39
N LYS A 207 27.17 2.25 -24.62
CA LYS A 207 27.11 1.97 -23.17
C LYS A 207 26.15 0.81 -22.84
N ILE A 208 26.18 -0.24 -23.65
CA ILE A 208 25.43 -1.49 -23.47
C ILE A 208 26.40 -2.68 -23.44
N THR A 209 25.96 -3.84 -22.94
CA THR A 209 26.84 -5.01 -22.89
C THR A 209 27.12 -5.54 -24.30
N ARG A 210 28.29 -6.14 -24.51
CA ARG A 210 28.65 -6.85 -25.76
C ARG A 210 27.58 -7.88 -26.16
N ALA A 211 27.08 -8.63 -25.17
CA ALA A 211 26.07 -9.65 -25.40
C ALA A 211 24.74 -9.05 -25.89
N TYR A 212 24.35 -7.89 -25.35
CA TYR A 212 23.14 -7.18 -25.75
C TYR A 212 23.30 -6.53 -27.14
N ALA A 213 24.45 -5.92 -27.44
CA ALA A 213 24.75 -5.43 -28.79
C ALA A 213 24.69 -6.56 -29.84
N GLY A 214 25.27 -7.72 -29.55
CA GLY A 214 25.21 -8.89 -30.43
C GLY A 214 23.80 -9.49 -30.58
N MET A 215 22.95 -9.38 -29.55
CA MET A 215 21.54 -9.76 -29.63
C MET A 215 20.78 -8.83 -30.58
N VAL A 216 20.87 -7.51 -30.37
CA VAL A 216 20.20 -6.51 -31.21
C VAL A 216 20.69 -6.59 -32.66
N ARG A 217 21.99 -6.81 -32.88
CA ARG A 217 22.54 -7.03 -34.23
C ARG A 217 21.88 -8.22 -34.93
N ARG A 218 21.67 -9.34 -34.23
CA ARG A 218 21.01 -10.53 -34.78
C ARG A 218 19.53 -10.27 -35.07
N ASP A 219 18.84 -9.55 -34.19
CA ASP A 219 17.43 -9.17 -34.39
C ASP A 219 17.27 -8.29 -35.63
N LEU A 220 18.26 -7.44 -35.93
CA LEU A 220 18.34 -6.62 -37.15
C LEU A 220 18.83 -7.40 -38.39
N GLY A 221 19.14 -8.69 -38.28
CA GLY A 221 19.61 -9.52 -39.39
C GLY A 221 21.03 -9.21 -39.89
N LEU A 222 21.85 -8.49 -39.11
CA LEU A 222 23.19 -8.06 -39.51
C LEU A 222 24.25 -9.13 -39.20
N THR A 223 25.15 -9.42 -40.14
CA THR A 223 26.24 -10.39 -39.97
C THR A 223 27.28 -9.92 -38.95
N SER A 224 27.88 -10.82 -38.18
CA SER A 224 28.93 -10.42 -37.23
C SER A 224 30.20 -9.97 -37.96
N HIS A 225 30.71 -8.78 -37.63
CA HIS A 225 32.09 -8.46 -37.91
C HIS A 225 32.96 -9.29 -36.96
N ILE A 226 33.65 -10.28 -37.50
CA ILE A 226 34.55 -11.12 -36.71
C ILE A 226 35.78 -10.26 -36.45
N ARG A 227 36.01 -9.89 -35.19
CA ARG A 227 37.30 -9.36 -34.78
C ARG A 227 38.36 -10.40 -35.19
N PRO A 228 39.43 -10.04 -35.94
CA PRO A 228 40.50 -10.97 -36.22
C PRO A 228 41.10 -11.42 -34.87
N GLY A 229 40.65 -12.59 -34.43
CA GLY A 229 41.04 -13.17 -33.16
C GLY A 229 42.46 -13.68 -33.29
N SER A 230 43.29 -13.29 -32.33
CA SER A 230 44.52 -13.96 -31.92
C SER A 230 44.49 -15.45 -32.31
N ARG A 231 45.30 -15.82 -33.30
CA ARG A 231 45.65 -17.22 -33.53
C ARG A 231 46.17 -17.77 -32.22
N ARG A 232 45.39 -18.63 -31.57
CA ARG A 232 45.90 -19.54 -30.55
C ARG A 232 46.97 -20.38 -31.25
N PRO A 233 48.26 -20.35 -30.84
CA PRO A 233 49.26 -21.16 -31.50
C PRO A 233 48.83 -22.62 -31.39
N LYS A 234 48.61 -23.25 -32.55
CA LYS A 234 48.51 -24.71 -32.64
C LYS A 234 49.86 -25.27 -32.22
N GLY A 235 49.80 -26.35 -31.45
CA GLY A 235 50.91 -26.93 -30.68
C GLY A 235 52.26 -26.96 -31.40
N ALA A 236 53.30 -26.69 -30.62
CA ALA A 236 54.61 -27.26 -30.83
C ALA A 236 54.79 -28.34 -29.76
N SER A 237 54.90 -29.58 -30.22
CA SER A 237 55.51 -30.69 -29.49
C SER A 237 56.99 -30.42 -29.21
#